data_AF-A0A8T3WVS3-F1
#
_entry.id   AF-A0A8T3WVS3-F1
#
_cell.length_a   1.000
_cell.length_b   1.000
_cell.length_c   1.000
_cell.angle_alpha   90.00
_cell.angle_beta   90.00
_cell.angle_gamma   90.00
#
_symmetry.space_group_name_H-M   'P 1'
#
loop_
_entity.id
_entity.type
_entity.pdbx_description
1 polymer ?
#
loop_
_entity_poly.entity_id
_entity_poly.type
_entity_poly.pdbx_seq_one_letter_code
_entity_poly.pdbx_strand_id
1 'polypeptide(L)' 'MEKHFNIAPLSGGYMITSIVGFLISAFYVLPNSRTWGFTFVLFFTLMFVASLISMTYAPTDWPLSMNKDRFRK' A
#
# COMPACT_ATOMS: atom_id res chain seq x y z
N MET A 1 -22.73 -4.55 -19.83
CA MET A 1 -22.45 -3.56 -18.77
C MET A 1 -21.04 -3.81 -18.31
N GLU A 2 -20.07 -3.12 -18.92
CA GLU A 2 -18.65 -3.26 -18.61
C GLU A 2 -18.40 -2.69 -17.21
N LYS A 3 -18.10 -3.57 -16.25
CA LYS A 3 -17.86 -3.20 -14.85
C LYS A 3 -16.42 -2.68 -14.76
N HIS A 4 -16.23 -1.38 -14.94
CA HIS A 4 -14.93 -0.74 -14.78
C HIS A 4 -14.50 -0.88 -13.31
N PHE A 5 -13.64 -1.86 -13.02
CA PHE A 5 -12.98 -2.00 -11.74
C PHE A 5 -12.04 -0.80 -11.58
N ASN A 6 -12.53 0.23 -10.91
CA ASN A 6 -11.71 1.32 -10.40
C ASN A 6 -10.87 0.75 -9.25
N ILE A 7 -9.71 0.19 -9.59
CA ILE A 7 -8.70 -0.20 -8.62
C ILE A 7 -8.09 1.10 -8.10
N ALA A 8 -8.76 1.74 -7.14
CA ALA A 8 -8.19 2.86 -6.44
C ALA A 8 -6.87 2.37 -5.82
N PRO A 9 -5.72 3.02 -6.10
CA PRO A 9 -4.44 2.61 -5.55
C PRO A 9 -4.60 2.49 -4.03
N LEU A 10 -4.19 1.34 -3.50
CA LEU A 10 -4.38 0.97 -2.11
C LEU A 10 -3.97 2.16 -1.22
N SER A 11 -4.96 2.63 -0.46
CA SER A 11 -4.96 3.88 0.32
C SER A 11 -3.57 4.21 0.86
N GLY A 12 -3.08 5.43 0.59
CA GLY A 12 -1.86 5.95 1.22
C GLY A 12 -1.88 5.82 2.75
N GLY A 13 -3.07 5.73 3.37
CA GLY A 13 -3.23 5.39 4.77
C GLY A 13 -2.61 4.05 5.16
N TYR A 14 -2.66 3.01 4.32
CA TYR A 14 -2.06 1.69 4.58
C TYR A 14 -0.52 1.75 4.58
N MET A 15 0.05 2.56 3.69
CA MET A 15 1.49 2.82 3.68
C MET A 15 1.90 3.61 4.94
N ILE A 16 1.16 4.66 5.30
CA ILE A 16 1.44 5.46 6.50
C ILE A 16 1.34 4.60 7.78
N THR A 17 0.31 3.76 7.91
CA THR A 17 0.15 2.88 9.08
C THR A 17 1.28 1.85 9.19
N SER A 18 1.76 1.29 8.07
CA SER A 18 2.93 0.39 8.11
C SER A 18 4.22 1.10 8.53
N ILE A 19 4.46 2.33 8.08
CA ILE A 19 5.63 3.13 8.49
C ILE A 19 5.56 3.46 9.98
N VAL A 20 4.43 4.00 10.44
CA VAL A 20 4.25 4.38 11.86
C VAL A 20 4.33 3.15 12.76
N GLY A 21 3.68 2.05 12.37
CA GLY A 21 3.72 0.79 13.12
C GLY A 21 5.13 0.20 13.21
N PHE A 22 5.91 0.26 12.12
CA PHE A 22 7.31 -0.16 12.11
C PHE A 22 8.15 0.68 13.08
N LEU A 23 8.03 2.01 13.04
CA LEU A 23 8.77 2.92 13.92
C LEU A 23 8.41 2.73 15.40
N ILE A 24 7.13 2.62 15.74
CA ILE A 24 6.69 2.35 17.12
C ILE A 24 7.24 1.01 17.60
N SER A 25 7.20 -0.01 16.76
CA SER A 25 7.68 -1.34 17.12
C SER A 25 9.20 -1.36 17.33
N ALA A 26 9.95 -0.65 16.48
CA ALA A 26 11.40 -0.56 16.54
C ALA A 26 11.91 0.21 17.77
N PHE A 27 11.31 1.38 18.06
CA PHE A 27 11.82 2.27 19.10
C PHE A 27 11.13 2.09 20.46
N TYR A 28 9.88 1.63 20.48
CA TYR A 28 9.09 1.57 21.72
C TYR A 28 8.87 0.13 22.21
N VAL A 29 8.54 -0.79 21.30
CA VAL A 29 8.19 -2.17 21.71
C VAL A 29 9.41 -3.07 21.88
N LEU A 30 10.39 -3.00 20.97
CA LEU A 30 11.63 -3.78 21.03
C LEU A 30 12.42 -3.65 22.35
N PRO A 31 12.64 -2.45 22.92
CA PRO A 31 13.34 -2.32 24.20
C PRO A 31 12.51 -2.83 25.39
N ASN A 32 11.17 -2.78 25.30
CA ASN A 32 10.29 -3.23 26.39
C ASN A 32 10.05 -4.75 26.36
N SER A 33 9.92 -5.35 25.17
CA SER A 33 9.72 -6.79 25.00
C SER A 33 10.29 -7.24 23.66
N ARG A 34 11.38 -8.02 23.70
CA ARG A 34 12.05 -8.51 22.48
C ARG A 34 11.14 -9.40 21.63
N THR A 35 10.32 -10.24 22.27
CA THR A 35 9.43 -11.17 21.56
C THR A 35 8.33 -10.43 20.82
N TRP A 36 7.64 -9.49 21.50
CA TRP A 36 6.56 -8.70 20.88
C TRP A 36 7.10 -7.64 19.91
N GLY A 37 8.26 -7.06 20.18
CA GLY A 37 8.91 -6.13 19.27
C GLY A 37 9.27 -6.80 17.95
N PHE A 38 9.85 -8.00 18.00
CA PHE A 38 10.18 -8.75 16.79
C PHE A 38 8.94 -9.12 15.96
N THR A 39 7.87 -9.61 16.60
CA THR A 39 6.64 -9.97 15.87
C THR A 39 5.99 -8.76 15.20
N PHE A 40 5.90 -7.62 15.88
CA PHE A 40 5.33 -6.42 15.27
C PHE A 40 6.22 -5.83 14.17
N VAL A 41 7.55 -5.79 14.36
CA VAL A 41 8.47 -5.34 13.30
C VAL A 41 8.32 -6.22 12.05
N LEU A 42 8.26 -7.54 12.22
CA LEU A 42 8.06 -8.48 11.12
C LEU A 42 6.71 -8.25 10.43
N PHE A 43 5.64 -8.12 11.21
CA PHE A 43 4.29 -7.87 10.69
C PHE A 43 4.22 -6.56 9.88
N PHE A 44 4.68 -5.45 10.43
CA PHE A 44 4.65 -4.16 9.74
C PHE A 44 5.57 -4.12 8.52
N THR A 45 6.69 -4.85 8.54
CA THR A 45 7.55 -5.01 7.36
C THR A 45 6.83 -5.73 6.23
N LEU A 46 6.13 -6.83 6.52
CA LEU A 46 5.30 -7.53 5.52
C LEU A 46 4.18 -6.63 4.99
N MET A 47 3.54 -5.87 5.89
CA MET A 47 2.51 -4.90 5.54
C MET A 47 3.05 -3.80 4.62
N PHE A 48 4.27 -3.32 4.87
CA PHE A 48 4.94 -2.33 4.05
C PHE A 48 5.25 -2.88 2.64
N VAL A 49 5.82 -4.09 2.55
CA VAL A 49 6.09 -4.75 1.26
C VAL A 49 4.79 -4.98 0.47
N ALA A 50 3.72 -5.42 1.13
CA ALA A 50 2.41 -5.58 0.49
C ALA A 50 1.88 -4.24 -0.07
N SER A 51 2.09 -3.13 0.66
CA SER A 51 1.70 -1.80 0.19
C SER A 51 2.45 -1.37 -1.08
N LEU A 52 3.76 -1.65 -1.14
CA LEU A 52 4.59 -1.33 -2.31
C LEU A 52 4.17 -2.11 -3.54
N ILE A 53 3.92 -3.41 -3.37
CA ILE A 53 3.41 -4.29 -4.43
C ILE A 53 2.08 -3.75 -4.94
N SER A 54 1.16 -3.40 -4.04
CA SER A 54 -0.15 -2.90 -4.43
C SER A 54 -0.13 -1.55 -5.17
N MET A 55 0.85 -0.69 -4.90
CA MET A 55 1.02 0.57 -5.63
C MET A 55 1.68 0.36 -7.00
N THR A 56 2.53 -0.66 -7.14
CA THR A 56 3.23 -0.96 -8.39
C THR A 56 2.28 -1.49 -9.48
N TYR A 57 1.22 -2.21 -9.10
CA TYR A 57 0.19 -2.70 -10.03
C TYR A 57 -0.96 -1.70 -10.24
N ALA A 58 -0.80 -0.43 -9.86
CA ALA A 58 -1.82 0.59 -10.12
C ALA A 58 -2.01 0.76 -11.65
N PRO A 59 -3.26 0.75 -12.16
CA PRO A 59 -3.52 0.77 -13.59
C PRO A 59 -3.03 2.08 -14.22
N THR A 60 -1.93 2.00 -14.97
CA THR A 60 -1.33 3.12 -15.73
C THR A 60 -2.13 3.50 -16.98
N ASP A 61 -3.13 2.69 -17.34
CA ASP A 61 -3.83 2.77 -18.64
C ASP A 61 -5.04 3.72 -18.61
N TRP A 62 -5.45 4.17 -17.41
CA TRP A 62 -6.60 5.06 -17.24
C TRP A 62 -6.46 6.40 -17.98
N PRO A 63 -5.37 7.17 -17.85
CA PRO A 63 -5.25 8.45 -18.56
C PRO A 63 -5.07 8.29 -20.08
N LEU A 64 -4.50 7.16 -20.54
CA LEU A 64 -4.20 6.94 -21.96
C LEU A 64 -5.41 6.41 -22.75
N SER A 65 -6.28 5.60 -22.13
CA SER A 65 -7.51 5.12 -22.77
C SER A 65 -8.59 6.21 -22.87
N MET A 66 -8.71 7.08 -21.87
CA MET A 66 -9.70 8.17 -21.82
C MET A 66 -9.59 9.16 -23.00
N ASN A 67 -8.38 9.37 -23.52
CA ASN A 67 -8.12 10.27 -24.64
C ASN A 67 -8.47 9.63 -26.00
N LYS A 68 -8.27 8.32 -26.13
CA LYS A 68 -8.53 7.56 -27.38
C LYS A 68 -10.02 7.56 -27.73
N ASP A 69 -10.91 7.57 -26.74
CA ASP A 69 -12.35 7.57 -26.95
C ASP A 69 -12.91 8.96 -27.28
N ARG A 70 -12.19 10.04 -26.96
CA ARG A 70 -12.58 11.42 -27.33
C ARG A 70 -12.33 11.75 -28.81
N PHE A 71 -11.37 11.11 -29.46
CA PHE A 71 -11.04 11.35 -30.87
C PHE A 71 -11.79 10.44 -31.84
N ARG A 72 -12.68 9.58 -31.35
CA ARG A 72 -13.48 8.63 -32.15
C ARG A 72 -14.96 9.02 -32.25
N LYS A 73 -15.28 10.30 -32.02
CA LYS A 73 -16.61 10.90 -32.23
C LYS A 73 -16.55 11.88 -33.40
#